data_AF-A0A1M5BPE0-F1
#
_entry.id   AF-A0A1M5BPE0-F1
#
_cell.length_a   1.000
_cell.length_b   1.000
_cell.length_c   1.000
_cell.angle_alpha   90.00
_cell.angle_beta   90.00
_cell.angle_gamma   90.00
#
_symmetry.space_group_name_H-M   'P 1'
#
loop_
_entity.id
_entity.type
_entity.pdbx_description
1 polymer ?
#
loop_
_entity_poly.entity_id
_entity_poly.type
_entity_poly.pdbx_seq_one_letter_code
_entity_poly.pdbx_strand_id
1 'polypeptide(L)'
;MTRKVKDEGSKDLKDCFAYRNRRCLILNSKDCHQCPFYKTKEEFNEDRRKALHRINKLDEETRIKIIEKYYLDILNALDTVEK
;
A
#
# COMPACT_ATOMS: atom_id res chain seq x y z
N MET A 1 22.50 31.88 -2.82
CA MET A 1 22.94 31.02 -1.69
C MET A 1 21.80 30.08 -1.31
N THR A 2 21.71 28.89 -1.91
CA THR A 2 20.74 27.87 -1.49
C THR A 2 21.48 26.82 -0.67
N ARG A 3 21.18 26.77 0.63
CA ARG A 3 21.77 25.78 1.55
C ARG A 3 21.23 24.40 1.18
N LYS A 4 22.11 23.53 0.68
CA LYS A 4 21.83 22.10 0.49
C LYS A 4 21.53 21.47 1.84
N VAL A 5 20.33 20.93 1.99
CA VAL A 5 19.99 20.02 3.09
C VAL A 5 20.88 18.79 2.92
N LYS A 6 21.73 18.53 3.92
CA LYS A 6 22.53 17.31 4.02
C LYS A 6 21.59 16.22 4.53
N ASP A 7 21.09 15.38 3.64
CA ASP A 7 20.52 14.10 4.06
C ASP A 7 21.67 13.16 4.43
N GLU A 8 21.81 12.95 5.74
CA GLU A 8 22.68 11.96 6.36
C GLU A 8 22.14 10.57 6.03
N GLY A 9 22.86 9.85 5.17
CA GLY A 9 22.47 8.52 4.75
C GLY A 9 23.50 7.87 3.84
N SER A 10 24.80 8.04 4.12
CA SER A 10 25.86 7.29 3.47
C SER A 10 25.88 5.85 3.99
N LYS A 11 24.86 5.06 3.65
CA LYS A 11 25.01 3.61 3.56
C LYS A 11 25.44 3.29 2.14
N ASP A 12 26.40 2.39 1.99
CA ASP A 12 26.93 1.97 0.69
C ASP A 12 25.82 1.87 -0.35
N LEU A 13 25.93 2.62 -1.45
CA LEU A 13 24.96 2.65 -2.56
C LEU A 13 24.60 1.25 -3.10
N LYS A 14 25.42 0.23 -2.77
CA LYS A 14 25.24 -1.18 -3.10
C LYS A 14 24.17 -1.90 -2.26
N ASP A 15 23.83 -1.41 -1.05
CA ASP A 15 22.81 -2.00 -0.17
C ASP A 15 21.41 -1.42 -0.42
N CYS A 16 21.04 -1.32 -1.70
CA CYS A 16 19.72 -0.86 -2.13
C CYS A 16 19.03 -1.97 -2.92
N PHE A 17 17.86 -2.42 -2.46
CA PHE A 17 17.09 -3.49 -3.12
C PHE A 17 16.66 -3.13 -4.56
N ALA A 18 16.60 -1.82 -4.88
CA ALA A 18 16.30 -1.31 -6.20
C ALA A 18 17.53 -0.72 -6.93
N TYR A 19 18.74 -1.21 -6.63
CA TYR A 19 19.95 -0.76 -7.31
C TYR A 19 20.00 -1.26 -8.76
N ARG A 20 19.94 -0.34 -9.73
CA ARG A 20 20.03 -0.63 -11.17
C ARG A 20 20.77 0.51 -11.89
N ASN A 21 21.51 0.21 -12.95
CA ASN A 21 22.24 1.21 -13.76
C ASN A 21 23.12 2.15 -12.92
N ARG A 22 23.88 1.60 -11.96
CA ARG A 22 24.77 2.34 -11.05
C ARG A 22 24.07 3.38 -10.15
N ARG A 23 22.75 3.25 -9.92
CA ARG A 23 21.98 4.10 -9.01
C ARG A 23 20.92 3.31 -8.24
N CYS A 24 20.58 3.77 -7.04
CA CYS A 24 19.43 3.26 -6.30
C CYS A 24 18.14 3.92 -6.83
N LEU A 25 17.15 3.11 -7.26
CA LEU A 25 15.89 3.60 -7.82
C LEU A 25 14.78 3.79 -6.78
N ILE A 26 15.08 3.61 -5.49
CA ILE A 26 14.12 3.89 -4.42
C ILE A 26 13.78 5.39 -4.47
N LEU A 27 12.49 5.72 -4.33
CA LEU A 27 12.07 7.10 -4.11
C LEU A 27 12.62 7.58 -2.75
N ASN A 28 13.64 8.44 -2.79
CA ASN A 28 14.21 9.04 -1.58
C ASN A 28 13.40 10.26 -1.09
N SER A 29 12.46 10.74 -1.90
CA SER A 29 11.55 11.83 -1.55
C SER A 29 10.12 11.40 -1.84
N LYS A 30 9.17 11.94 -1.07
CA LYS A 30 7.72 11.76 -1.32
C LYS A 30 7.31 12.63 -2.51
N ASP A 31 7.71 12.24 -3.71
CA ASP A 31 7.28 12.88 -4.94
C ASP A 31 5.95 12.25 -5.39
N CYS A 32 4.84 12.84 -4.96
CA CYS A 32 3.49 12.34 -5.25
C CYS A 32 2.64 13.38 -5.98
N HIS A 33 3.20 13.99 -7.03
CA HIS A 33 2.48 14.95 -7.86
C HIS A 33 1.54 14.26 -8.88
N GLN A 34 1.92 13.07 -9.36
CA GLN A 34 1.12 12.22 -10.24
C GLN A 34 1.36 10.75 -9.86
N CYS A 35 1.02 10.38 -8.63
CA CYS A 35 1.15 9.00 -8.16
C CYS A 35 0.12 8.12 -8.89
N PRO A 36 0.52 7.19 -9.78
CA PRO A 36 -0.42 6.25 -10.37
C PRO A 36 -1.02 5.28 -9.33
N PHE A 37 -0.40 5.21 -8.14
CA PHE A 37 -0.86 4.43 -7.00
C PHE A 37 -1.70 5.25 -6.00
N TYR A 38 -1.83 6.57 -6.20
CA TYR A 38 -2.69 7.38 -5.36
C TYR A 38 -4.14 7.04 -5.65
N LYS A 39 -4.90 6.84 -4.58
CA LYS A 39 -6.35 6.64 -4.62
C LYS A 39 -6.98 7.71 -3.77
N THR A 40 -8.08 8.25 -4.27
CA THR A 40 -9.02 9.02 -3.46
C THR A 40 -9.58 8.13 -2.34
N LYS A 41 -10.15 8.75 -1.31
CA LYS A 41 -10.75 8.01 -0.19
C LYS A 41 -11.90 7.13 -0.68
N GLU A 42 -12.64 7.61 -1.66
CA GLU A 42 -13.76 6.95 -2.31
C GLU A 42 -13.30 5.71 -3.07
N GLU A 43 -12.28 5.84 -3.93
CA GLU A 43 -11.70 4.72 -4.67
C GLU A 43 -11.11 3.66 -3.72
N PHE A 44 -10.44 4.09 -2.65
CA PHE A 44 -9.92 3.19 -1.64
C PHE A 44 -11.03 2.37 -0.98
N ASN A 45 -12.13 3.03 -0.59
CA ASN A 45 -13.28 2.36 0.02
C ASN A 45 -13.98 1.40 -0.94
N GLU A 46 -14.15 1.80 -2.20
CA GLU A 46 -14.75 0.94 -3.22
C GLU A 46 -13.91 -0.31 -3.47
N ASP A 47 -12.59 -0.17 -3.60
CA ASP A 47 -11.68 -1.29 -3.77
C ASP A 47 -11.67 -2.21 -2.55
N ARG A 48 -11.72 -1.63 -1.34
CA ARG A 48 -11.83 -2.40 -0.09
C ARG A 48 -13.13 -3.21 -0.08
N ARG A 49 -14.26 -2.62 -0.47
CA ARG A 49 -15.55 -3.32 -0.59
C ARG A 49 -15.47 -4.46 -1.61
N LYS A 50 -14.89 -4.21 -2.80
CA LYS A 50 -14.70 -5.25 -3.84
C LYS A 50 -13.84 -6.40 -3.36
N ALA A 51 -12.75 -6.10 -2.63
CA ALA A 51 -11.87 -7.11 -2.07
C ALA A 51 -12.59 -7.99 -1.06
N LEU A 52 -13.34 -7.39 -0.13
CA LEU A 52 -14.09 -8.11 0.89
C LEU A 52 -15.21 -8.97 0.29
N HIS A 53 -15.90 -8.48 -0.73
CA HIS A 53 -16.87 -9.29 -1.49
C HIS A 53 -16.23 -10.54 -2.10
N ARG A 54 -15.01 -10.44 -2.63
CA ARG A 54 -14.28 -11.59 -3.18
C ARG A 54 -13.83 -12.55 -2.09
N ILE A 55 -13.33 -12.03 -0.97
CA ILE A 55 -12.91 -12.84 0.19
C ILE A 55 -14.11 -13.63 0.75
N ASN A 56 -15.30 -13.03 0.80
CA ASN A 56 -16.50 -13.71 1.29
C ASN A 56 -16.97 -14.86 0.41
N LYS A 57 -16.61 -14.86 -0.88
CA LYS A 57 -16.92 -15.93 -1.84
C LYS A 57 -15.94 -17.11 -1.79
N LEU A 58 -14.86 -17.00 -1.03
CA LEU A 58 -13.92 -18.10 -0.84
C LEU A 58 -14.51 -19.15 0.11
N ASP A 59 -13.94 -20.36 0.08
CA ASP A 59 -14.25 -21.40 1.06
C ASP A 59 -13.92 -20.92 2.48
N GLU A 60 -14.61 -21.51 3.46
CA GLU A 60 -14.56 -21.07 4.85
C GLU A 60 -13.14 -21.13 5.43
N GLU A 61 -12.39 -22.18 5.15
CA GLU A 61 -11.03 -22.36 5.65
C GLU A 61 -10.09 -21.27 5.12
N THR A 62 -10.10 -21.03 3.82
CA THR A 62 -9.30 -19.98 3.17
C THR A 62 -9.71 -18.60 3.66
N ARG A 63 -11.02 -18.35 3.78
CA ARG A 63 -11.56 -17.07 4.27
C ARG A 63 -11.11 -16.79 5.71
N ILE A 64 -11.20 -17.77 6.61
CA ILE A 64 -10.76 -17.61 8.02
C ILE A 64 -9.27 -17.29 8.08
N LYS A 65 -8.41 -18.03 7.36
CA LYS A 65 -6.97 -17.77 7.33
C LYS A 65 -6.63 -16.36 6.86
N ILE A 66 -7.38 -15.83 5.89
CA ILE A 66 -7.21 -14.45 5.39
C ILE A 66 -7.65 -13.44 6.45
N ILE A 67 -8.82 -13.66 7.08
CA ILE A 67 -9.35 -12.78 8.14
C ILE A 67 -8.35 -12.67 9.28
N GLU A 68 -7.84 -13.80 9.78
CA GLU A 68 -6.91 -13.84 10.90
C GLU A 68 -5.57 -13.18 10.55
N LYS A 69 -4.99 -13.52 9.38
CA LYS A 69 -3.69 -13.00 8.96
C LYS A 69 -3.68 -11.48 8.80
N TYR A 70 -4.78 -10.91 8.30
CA TYR A 70 -4.87 -9.49 7.97
C TYR A 70 -5.76 -8.70 8.93
N TYR A 71 -6.22 -9.33 10.02
CA TYR A 71 -7.13 -8.75 11.02
C TYR A 71 -8.30 -8.01 10.38
N LEU A 72 -8.93 -8.64 9.38
CA LEU A 72 -9.98 -8.01 8.59
C LEU A 72 -11.29 -7.99 9.38
N ASP A 73 -11.83 -6.80 9.57
CA ASP A 73 -13.18 -6.64 10.10
C ASP A 73 -14.19 -6.70 8.96
N ILE A 74 -14.64 -7.93 8.66
CA ILE A 74 -15.58 -8.18 7.56
C ILE A 74 -17.01 -7.74 7.94
N LEU A 75 -17.39 -7.85 9.21
CA LEU A 75 -18.73 -7.52 9.70
C LEU A 75 -19.01 -6.02 9.52
N ASN A 76 -18.10 -5.16 9.98
CA ASN A 76 -18.25 -3.71 9.85
C ASN A 76 -18.17 -3.19 8.40
N ALA A 77 -17.64 -3.98 7.47
CA ALA A 77 -17.42 -3.53 6.11
C ALA A 77 -18.59 -3.83 5.15
N LEU A 78 -19.46 -4.78 5.49
CA LEU A 78 -20.68 -5.08 4.72
C LEU A 78 -21.84 -4.12 5.05
N ASP A 79 -21.88 -3.60 6.28
CA ASP A 79 -22.92 -2.65 6.75
C ASP A 79 -22.90 -1.28 6.04
N THR A 80 -21.82 -0.96 5.31
CA THR A 80 -21.73 0.28 4.52
C THR A 80 -22.35 0.18 3.12
N VAL A 81 -22.89 -1.00 2.75
CA VAL A 81 -23.48 -1.26 1.43
C VAL A 81 -25.01 -1.13 1.42
N GLU A 82 -25.65 -1.11 2.60
CA GLU A 82 -27.12 -1.15 2.74
C GLU A 82 -27.75 0.14 3.30
N LYS A 83 -27.06 1.29 3.25
CA LYS A 83 -27.63 2.60 3.61
C LYS A 83 -27.58 3.61 2.46
#